data_AF-A0A7V9FKF8-F1
#
_entry.id   AF-A0A7V9FKF8-F1
#
_cell.length_a   1.000
_cell.length_b   1.000
_cell.length_c   1.000
_cell.angle_alpha   90.00
_cell.angle_beta   90.00
_cell.angle_gamma   90.00
#
_symmetry.space_group_name_H-M   'P 1'
#
loop_
_entity.id
_entity.type
_entity.pdbx_description
1 polymer ?
#
loop_
_entity_poly.entity_id
_entity_poly.type
_entity_poly.pdbx_seq_one_letter_code
_entity_poly.pdbx_strand_id
1 'polypeptide(L)'
;MGRARGLHPATLACIAAGLCEELDLAGSEQRLDASLLVLPFLGFDAVHVEPLVGAGGGVHRHLDDGYYGGGEWLLLTAMLGLAEPDRAEDCVVWIAAHATPEGLLPEQAQDHLLAPEHYERWVAKWGPPPCPLLWSHAMFLTLDQAVRN
;
A
#
# COMPACT_ATOMS: atom_id res chain seq x y z
N MET A 1 4.23 8.41 32.09
CA MET A 1 4.54 7.80 30.78
C MET A 1 3.38 8.12 29.84
N GLY A 2 3.59 9.01 28.87
CA GLY A 2 2.54 9.45 27.95
C GLY A 2 2.26 8.39 26.89
N ARG A 3 1.00 7.96 26.74
CA ARG A 3 0.58 7.11 25.63
C ARG A 3 0.48 7.94 24.37
N ALA A 4 1.27 7.60 23.35
CA ALA A 4 1.04 8.11 22.01
C ALA A 4 -0.23 7.46 21.45
N ARG A 5 -1.23 8.27 21.11
CA ARG A 5 -2.44 7.87 20.39
C ARG A 5 -2.39 8.52 19.01
N GLY A 6 -2.69 7.77 17.95
CA GLY A 6 -2.72 8.27 16.57
C GLY A 6 -1.38 8.29 15.84
N LEU A 7 -0.44 7.40 16.19
CA LEU A 7 0.81 7.22 15.43
C LEU A 7 0.61 6.12 14.38
N HIS A 8 0.84 6.48 13.11
CA HIS A 8 0.73 5.57 11.98
C HIS A 8 1.90 4.57 11.99
N PRO A 9 1.68 3.28 11.66
CA PRO A 9 2.73 2.26 11.60
C PRO A 9 3.92 2.66 10.73
N ALA A 10 3.69 3.29 9.57
CA ALA A 10 4.77 3.82 8.73
C ALA A 10 5.61 4.92 9.42
N THR A 11 5.03 5.70 10.34
CA THR A 11 5.79 6.68 11.14
C THR A 11 6.68 5.98 12.15
N LEU A 12 6.16 4.95 12.82
CA LEU A 12 6.95 4.11 13.73
C LEU A 12 8.03 3.36 12.96
N ALA A 13 7.75 2.87 11.76
CA ALA A 13 8.70 2.23 10.85
C ALA A 13 9.88 3.15 10.50
N CYS A 14 9.61 4.40 10.12
CA CYS A 14 10.65 5.39 9.85
C CYS A 14 11.51 5.69 11.10
N ILE A 15 10.90 5.69 12.28
CA ILE A 15 11.61 5.90 13.56
C ILE A 15 12.46 4.66 13.91
N ALA A 16 11.92 3.44 13.74
CA ALA A 16 12.63 2.18 13.99
C ALA A 16 13.87 2.04 13.10
N ALA A 17 13.69 2.27 11.79
CA ALA A 17 14.76 2.21 10.80
C ALA A 17 15.87 3.23 11.08
N GLY A 18 15.55 4.35 11.73
CA GLY A 18 16.52 5.36 12.15
C GLY A 18 17.22 5.07 13.49
N LEU A 19 16.64 4.23 14.35
CA LEU A 19 17.10 4.03 15.73
C LEU A 19 17.68 2.63 16.02
N CYS A 20 17.48 1.63 15.16
CA CYS A 20 17.93 0.24 15.40
C CYS A 20 17.50 -0.32 16.78
N GLU A 21 16.30 0.03 17.28
CA GLU A 21 15.73 -0.50 18.52
C GLU A 21 14.39 -1.21 18.28
N GLU A 22 14.09 -2.21 19.12
CA GLU A 22 12.83 -2.95 19.12
C GLU A 22 11.67 -2.03 19.54
N LEU A 23 10.67 -1.87 18.67
CA LEU A 23 9.47 -1.08 18.95
C LEU A 23 8.33 -1.97 19.46
N ASP A 24 7.74 -1.60 20.59
CA ASP A 24 6.49 -2.18 21.09
C ASP A 24 5.28 -1.56 20.37
N LEU A 25 4.65 -2.34 19.49
CA LEU A 25 3.48 -1.96 18.70
C LEU A 25 2.14 -2.13 19.44
N ALA A 26 2.14 -2.48 20.74
CA ALA A 26 0.92 -2.81 21.51
C ALA A 26 -0.08 -1.65 21.75
N GLY A 27 -0.03 -0.57 20.95
CA GLY A 27 -0.96 0.55 20.99
C GLY A 27 -1.31 1.19 19.64
N SER A 28 -0.79 0.70 18.50
CA SER A 28 -1.11 1.27 17.18
C SER A 28 -2.38 0.65 16.60
N GLU A 29 -3.48 1.40 16.70
CA GLU A 29 -4.80 1.32 16.03
C GLU A 29 -5.49 -0.04 15.77
N GLN A 30 -6.77 -0.11 16.17
CA GLN A 30 -7.69 -1.25 15.99
C GLN A 30 -8.12 -1.51 14.53
N ARG A 31 -7.59 -0.76 13.56
CA ARG A 31 -8.01 -0.81 12.16
C ARG A 31 -6.90 -1.44 11.32
N LEU A 32 -7.26 -2.49 10.58
CA LEU A 32 -6.36 -3.11 9.61
C LEU A 32 -6.04 -2.09 8.51
N ASP A 33 -4.76 -1.83 8.30
CA ASP A 33 -4.23 -0.91 7.30
C ASP A 33 -3.11 -1.60 6.53
N ALA A 34 -3.14 -1.50 5.20
CA ALA A 34 -2.20 -2.20 4.34
C ALA A 34 -0.76 -1.69 4.49
N SER A 35 -0.52 -0.52 5.09
CA SER A 35 0.84 -0.08 5.43
C SER A 35 1.53 -1.00 6.43
N LEU A 36 0.80 -1.88 7.14
CA LEU A 36 1.36 -2.94 7.97
C LEU A 36 2.17 -3.98 7.17
N LEU A 37 2.00 -4.05 5.85
CA LEU A 37 2.86 -4.82 4.96
C LEU A 37 4.33 -4.38 5.02
N VAL A 38 4.62 -3.20 5.60
CA VAL A 38 6.00 -2.75 5.81
C VAL A 38 6.74 -3.54 6.90
N LEU A 39 6.01 -4.19 7.81
CA LEU A 39 6.56 -4.78 9.04
C LEU A 39 7.62 -5.87 8.79
N PRO A 40 7.42 -6.83 7.85
CA PRO A 40 8.46 -7.80 7.51
C PRO A 40 9.78 -7.18 7.04
N PHE A 41 9.72 -6.04 6.31
CA PHE A 41 10.95 -5.34 5.88
C PHE A 41 11.73 -4.73 7.03
N LEU A 42 11.12 -4.62 8.20
CA LEU A 42 11.72 -4.09 9.42
C LEU A 42 12.07 -5.18 10.45
N GLY A 43 11.90 -6.45 10.10
CA GLY A 43 12.19 -7.59 10.98
C GLY A 43 11.09 -7.91 11.99
N PHE A 44 9.87 -7.41 11.79
CA PHE A 44 8.69 -7.80 12.56
C PHE A 44 7.90 -8.92 11.85
N ASP A 45 7.02 -9.58 12.59
CA ASP A 45 6.12 -10.59 12.03
C ASP A 45 5.19 -9.99 10.94
N ALA A 46 4.88 -10.83 9.94
CA ALA A 46 3.95 -10.45 8.88
C ALA A 46 2.54 -10.24 9.41
N VAL A 47 1.83 -9.27 8.82
CA VAL A 47 0.41 -9.03 9.07
C VAL A 47 -0.38 -9.46 7.85
N HIS A 48 -1.36 -10.32 8.12
CA HIS A 48 -2.35 -10.81 7.18
C HIS A 48 -3.33 -9.69 6.80
N VAL A 49 -3.30 -9.25 5.54
CA VAL A 49 -4.11 -8.14 5.00
C VAL A 49 -5.14 -8.62 3.97
N GLU A 50 -5.47 -9.91 3.93
CA GLU A 50 -6.40 -10.51 2.96
C GLU A 50 -7.73 -9.77 2.86
N PRO A 51 -8.34 -9.24 3.94
CA PRO A 51 -9.57 -8.45 3.83
C PRO A 51 -9.42 -7.16 3.00
N LEU A 52 -8.21 -6.67 2.78
CA LEU A 52 -7.90 -5.47 2.01
C LEU A 52 -7.55 -5.77 0.54
N VAL A 53 -7.43 -7.04 0.16
CA VAL A 53 -7.19 -7.44 -1.23
C VAL A 53 -8.52 -7.35 -1.99
N GLY A 54 -8.58 -6.43 -2.94
CA GLY A 54 -9.70 -6.25 -3.84
C GLY A 54 -9.91 -7.44 -4.78
N ALA A 55 -11.10 -7.51 -5.38
CA ALA A 55 -11.46 -8.62 -6.27
C ALA A 55 -10.55 -8.73 -7.50
N GLY A 56 -9.93 -7.63 -7.92
CA GLY A 56 -8.95 -7.59 -8.99
C GLY A 56 -7.56 -8.07 -8.59
N GLY A 57 -7.29 -8.25 -7.30
CA GLY A 57 -5.97 -8.59 -6.75
C GLY A 57 -5.16 -7.40 -6.25
N GLY A 58 -5.65 -6.16 -6.44
CA GLY A 58 -5.03 -4.97 -5.91
C GLY A 58 -5.31 -4.79 -4.41
N VAL A 59 -4.53 -3.93 -3.75
CA VAL A 59 -4.64 -3.75 -2.29
C VAL A 59 -5.23 -2.38 -1.95
N HIS A 60 -6.37 -2.37 -1.26
CA HIS A 60 -6.91 -1.16 -0.66
C HIS A 60 -6.10 -0.76 0.58
N ARG A 61 -6.03 0.55 0.87
CA ARG A 61 -5.31 1.05 2.04
C ARG A 61 -5.97 0.61 3.36
N HIS A 62 -7.28 0.84 3.49
CA HIS A 62 -8.14 0.39 4.58
C HIS A 62 -9.60 0.42 4.10
N LEU A 63 -10.51 -0.32 4.73
CA LEU A 63 -11.88 -0.55 4.19
C LEU A 63 -12.81 0.67 4.17
N ASP A 64 -12.53 1.68 5.00
CA ASP A 64 -13.26 2.95 5.04
C ASP A 64 -12.57 4.06 4.24
N ASP A 65 -11.64 3.72 3.35
CA ASP A 65 -10.93 4.70 2.53
C ASP A 65 -11.86 5.36 1.50
N GLY A 66 -12.04 6.67 1.62
CA GLY A 66 -12.78 7.48 0.66
C GLY A 66 -11.91 8.41 -0.17
N TYR A 67 -10.57 8.31 -0.08
CA TYR A 67 -9.62 9.13 -0.83
C TYR A 67 -9.59 8.69 -2.30
N TYR A 68 -9.96 9.59 -3.22
CA TYR A 68 -10.32 9.26 -4.60
C TYR A 68 -11.22 8.02 -4.72
N GLY A 69 -12.18 7.88 -3.81
CA GLY A 69 -13.10 6.74 -3.79
C GLY A 69 -12.51 5.42 -3.26
N GLY A 70 -11.29 5.43 -2.72
CA GLY A 70 -10.71 4.26 -2.05
C GLY A 70 -10.24 3.20 -3.03
N GLY A 71 -9.49 3.60 -4.05
CA GLY A 71 -8.93 2.68 -5.03
C GLY A 71 -7.88 1.71 -4.48
N GLU A 72 -7.45 0.79 -5.33
CA GLU A 72 -6.41 -0.18 -5.05
C GLU A 72 -5.03 0.44 -5.34
N TRP A 73 -4.11 0.40 -4.37
CA TRP A 73 -2.82 1.10 -4.44
C TRP A 73 -1.72 0.20 -5.00
N LEU A 74 -1.05 0.67 -6.06
CA LEU A 74 0.01 -0.10 -6.73
C LEU A 74 1.19 -0.41 -5.80
N LEU A 75 1.60 0.57 -4.98
CA LEU A 75 2.69 0.38 -4.03
C LEU A 75 2.34 -0.65 -2.95
N LEU A 76 1.07 -0.73 -2.53
CA LEU A 76 0.62 -1.70 -1.52
C LEU A 76 0.49 -3.10 -2.12
N THR A 77 0.03 -3.21 -3.36
CA THR A 77 0.08 -4.48 -4.12
C THR A 77 1.52 -4.97 -4.28
N ALA A 78 2.48 -4.07 -4.49
CA ALA A 78 3.89 -4.45 -4.54
C ALA A 78 4.43 -4.93 -3.18
N MET A 79 4.10 -4.22 -2.10
CA MET A 79 4.46 -4.65 -0.73
C MET A 79 3.86 -6.01 -0.38
N LEU A 80 2.63 -6.28 -0.83
CA LEU A 80 1.99 -7.58 -0.66
C LEU A 80 2.78 -8.69 -1.36
N GLY A 81 3.13 -8.51 -2.64
CA GLY A 81 3.94 -9.51 -3.36
C GLY A 81 5.31 -9.76 -2.74
N LEU A 82 5.90 -8.74 -2.11
CA LEU A 82 7.16 -8.88 -1.37
C LEU A 82 6.98 -9.60 -0.01
N ALA A 83 5.84 -9.40 0.66
CA ALA A 83 5.53 -10.05 1.93
C ALA A 83 5.01 -11.49 1.76
N GLU A 84 4.35 -11.78 0.64
CA GLU A 84 3.77 -13.07 0.28
C GLU A 84 4.38 -13.57 -1.04
N PRO A 85 5.56 -14.24 -1.01
CA PRO A 85 6.28 -14.66 -2.22
C PRO A 85 5.44 -15.52 -3.19
N ASP A 86 4.51 -16.31 -2.67
CA ASP A 86 3.60 -17.15 -3.48
C ASP A 86 2.69 -16.32 -4.40
N ARG A 87 2.52 -15.01 -4.13
CA ARG A 87 1.68 -14.09 -4.90
C ARG A 87 2.51 -13.04 -5.64
N ALA A 88 3.84 -13.11 -5.56
CA ALA A 88 4.72 -12.08 -6.08
C ALA A 88 4.56 -11.87 -7.59
N GLU A 89 4.50 -12.95 -8.37
CA GLU A 89 4.27 -12.89 -9.82
C GLU A 89 2.91 -12.27 -10.18
N ASP A 90 1.84 -12.68 -9.49
CA ASP A 90 0.50 -12.12 -9.70
C ASP A 90 0.48 -10.61 -9.40
N CYS A 91 1.17 -10.17 -8.35
CA CYS A 91 1.29 -8.77 -7.99
C CYS A 91 2.05 -7.98 -9.07
N VAL A 92 3.14 -8.51 -9.62
CA VAL A 92 3.88 -7.89 -10.74
C VAL A 92 2.98 -7.73 -11.95
N VAL A 93 2.28 -8.80 -12.34
CA VAL A 93 1.36 -8.79 -13.50
C VAL A 93 0.24 -7.77 -13.28
N TRP A 94 -0.34 -7.74 -12.09
CA TRP A 94 -1.38 -6.78 -11.73
C TRP A 94 -0.87 -5.34 -11.86
N ILE A 95 0.27 -5.01 -11.26
CA ILE A 95 0.82 -3.64 -11.33
C ILE A 95 1.12 -3.24 -12.77
N ALA A 96 1.73 -4.13 -13.56
CA ALA A 96 2.07 -3.86 -14.94
C ALA A 96 0.83 -3.60 -15.81
N ALA A 97 -0.30 -4.26 -15.52
CA ALA A 97 -1.56 -4.05 -16.23
C ALA A 97 -2.18 -2.65 -16.01
N HIS A 98 -1.76 -1.94 -14.95
CA HIS A 98 -2.25 -0.58 -14.63
C HIS A 98 -1.31 0.53 -15.08
N ALA A 99 -0.23 0.20 -15.81
CA ALA A 99 0.63 1.21 -16.42
C ALA A 99 -0.11 1.96 -17.53
N THR A 100 0.14 3.27 -17.66
CA THR A 100 -0.30 4.03 -18.83
C THR A 100 0.38 3.52 -20.11
N PRO A 101 -0.09 3.90 -21.31
CA PRO A 101 0.61 3.56 -22.56
C PRO A 101 2.09 3.99 -22.60
N GLU A 102 2.46 5.03 -21.85
CA GLU A 102 3.84 5.52 -21.70
C GLU A 102 4.64 4.76 -20.61
N GLY A 103 4.03 3.78 -19.96
CA GLY A 103 4.65 2.99 -18.89
C GLY A 103 4.65 3.68 -17.52
N LEU A 104 3.81 4.70 -17.31
CA LEU A 104 3.72 5.41 -16.03
C LEU A 104 2.82 4.65 -15.05
N LEU A 105 3.23 4.50 -13.80
CA LEU A 105 2.46 3.83 -12.77
C LEU A 105 1.73 4.86 -11.89
N PRO A 106 0.39 4.77 -11.75
CA PRO A 106 -0.37 5.66 -10.90
C PRO A 106 -0.19 5.37 -9.39
N GLU A 107 -0.71 6.26 -8.57
CA GLU A 107 -0.88 6.03 -7.13
C GLU A 107 -1.84 4.87 -6.86
N GLN A 108 -2.98 4.87 -7.54
CA GLN A 108 -4.09 3.93 -7.34
C GLN A 108 -4.83 3.61 -8.63
N ALA A 109 -5.20 2.35 -8.79
CA ALA A 109 -6.16 1.88 -9.78
C ALA A 109 -7.58 2.28 -9.37
N GLN A 110 -8.44 2.55 -10.36
CA GLN A 110 -9.83 2.99 -10.15
C GLN A 110 -10.86 1.93 -10.57
N ASP A 111 -10.43 0.69 -10.81
CA ASP A 111 -11.28 -0.40 -11.29
C ASP A 111 -12.23 -0.91 -10.19
N HIS A 112 -11.76 -0.92 -8.94
CA HIS A 112 -12.54 -1.28 -7.77
C HIS A 112 -12.44 -0.15 -6.73
N LEU A 113 -13.54 0.59 -6.56
CA LEU A 113 -13.64 1.67 -5.58
C LEU A 113 -14.48 1.24 -4.39
N LEU A 114 -14.00 1.49 -3.18
CA LEU A 114 -14.75 1.25 -1.94
C LEU A 114 -15.90 2.26 -1.76
N ALA A 115 -15.68 3.50 -2.17
CA ALA A 115 -16.60 4.62 -2.02
C ALA A 115 -16.63 5.49 -3.29
N PRO A 116 -17.09 4.96 -4.45
CA PRO A 116 -17.05 5.65 -5.73
C PRO A 116 -17.71 7.05 -5.71
N GLU A 117 -18.72 7.26 -4.87
CA GLU A 117 -19.38 8.55 -4.64
C GLU A 117 -18.44 9.65 -4.11
N HIS A 118 -17.25 9.28 -3.64
CA HIS A 118 -16.23 10.20 -3.17
C HIS A 118 -15.18 10.54 -4.22
N TYR A 119 -15.16 9.91 -5.40
CA TYR A 119 -14.14 10.16 -6.41
C TYR A 119 -14.16 11.62 -6.91
N GLU A 120 -15.31 12.07 -7.41
CA GLU A 120 -15.46 13.38 -8.05
C GLU A 120 -15.10 14.56 -7.14
N ARG A 121 -15.40 14.47 -5.83
CA ARG A 121 -15.05 15.54 -4.88
C ARG A 121 -13.54 15.72 -4.74
N TRP A 122 -12.74 14.66 -4.88
CA TRP A 122 -11.29 14.75 -4.78
C TRP A 122 -10.69 15.26 -6.08
N VAL A 123 -11.19 14.77 -7.22
CA VAL A 123 -10.76 15.26 -8.53
C VAL A 123 -11.02 16.74 -8.68
N ALA A 124 -12.21 17.22 -8.28
CA ALA A 124 -12.54 18.64 -8.32
C ALA A 124 -11.62 19.49 -7.41
N LYS A 125 -11.11 18.91 -6.32
CA LYS A 125 -10.29 19.61 -5.33
C LYS A 125 -8.81 19.65 -5.72
N TRP A 126 -8.25 18.53 -6.18
CA TRP A 126 -6.81 18.32 -6.32
C TRP A 126 -6.36 17.83 -7.71
N GLY A 127 -7.30 17.67 -8.65
CA GLY A 127 -7.02 17.06 -9.95
C GLY A 127 -7.09 15.52 -9.88
N PRO A 128 -6.79 14.81 -10.98
CA PRO A 128 -6.80 13.35 -10.98
C PRO A 128 -5.75 12.77 -10.00
N PRO A 129 -5.89 11.48 -9.58
CA PRO A 129 -4.87 10.80 -8.80
C PRO A 129 -3.47 10.91 -9.42
N PRO A 130 -2.40 11.01 -8.62
CA PRO A 130 -1.05 11.14 -9.14
C PRO A 130 -0.68 10.02 -10.12
N CYS A 131 -0.22 10.43 -11.31
CA CYS A 131 0.34 9.54 -12.32
C CYS A 131 1.41 10.30 -13.13
N PRO A 132 2.71 9.98 -12.99
CA PRO A 132 3.25 8.86 -12.23
C PRO A 132 3.30 9.13 -10.71
N LEU A 133 3.26 8.07 -9.92
CA LEU A 133 3.75 8.08 -8.54
C LEU A 133 5.10 7.37 -8.47
N LEU A 134 6.17 8.11 -8.17
CA LEU A 134 7.54 7.55 -8.10
C LEU A 134 7.66 6.39 -7.11
N TRP A 135 6.88 6.39 -6.02
CA TRP A 135 6.90 5.29 -5.07
C TRP A 135 6.30 4.01 -5.65
N SER A 136 5.22 4.09 -6.44
CA SER A 136 4.70 2.92 -7.19
C SER A 136 5.77 2.34 -8.11
N HIS A 137 6.52 3.19 -8.81
CA HIS A 137 7.66 2.75 -9.64
C HIS A 137 8.77 2.08 -8.84
N ALA A 138 9.19 2.68 -7.74
CA ALA A 138 10.24 2.11 -6.89
C ALA A 138 9.83 0.74 -6.36
N MET A 139 8.61 0.61 -5.83
CA MET A 139 8.11 -0.65 -5.30
C MET A 139 7.94 -1.72 -6.39
N PHE A 140 7.46 -1.35 -7.58
CA PHE A 140 7.37 -2.25 -8.72
C PHE A 140 8.74 -2.81 -9.09
N LEU A 141 9.78 -1.96 -9.20
CA LEU A 141 11.15 -2.41 -9.50
C LEU A 141 11.71 -3.32 -8.41
N THR A 142 11.45 -3.01 -7.13
CA THR A 142 11.87 -3.87 -6.01
C THR A 142 11.23 -5.25 -6.07
N LEU A 143 9.91 -5.31 -6.31
CA LEU A 143 9.19 -6.58 -6.45
C LEU A 143 9.63 -7.35 -7.69
N ASP A 144 9.71 -6.70 -8.86
CA ASP A 144 10.14 -7.32 -10.11
C ASP A 144 11.56 -7.89 -9.99
N GLN A 145 12.46 -7.19 -9.30
CA GLN A 145 13.79 -7.71 -8.99
C GLN A 145 13.73 -8.93 -8.06
N ALA A 146 12.88 -8.92 -7.04
CA ALA A 146 12.73 -10.04 -6.11
C ALA A 146 12.17 -11.30 -6.79
N VAL A 147 11.28 -11.14 -7.78
CA VAL A 147 10.70 -12.26 -8.56
C VAL A 147 11.71 -12.86 -9.54
N ARG A 148 12.64 -12.06 -10.08
CA ARG A 148 13.62 -12.52 -11.10
C ARG A 148 14.85 -13.24 -10.53
N ASN A 149 15.10 -13.14 -9.23
CA ASN A 149 16.27 -13.72 -8.56
C ASN A 149 15.97 -15.08 -7.96
#